data_AF-A0A6C0J9X2-F1
#
_entry.id   AF-A0A6C0J9X2-F1
#
_cell.length_a   1.000
_cell.length_b   1.000
_cell.length_c   1.000
_cell.angle_alpha   90.00
_cell.angle_beta   90.00
_cell.angle_gamma   90.00
#
_symmetry.space_group_name_H-M   'P 1'
#
loop_
_entity.id
_entity.type
_entity.pdbx_description
1 polymer ?
#
loop_
_entity_poly.entity_id
_entity_poly.type
_entity_poly.pdbx_seq_one_letter_code
_entity_poly.pdbx_strand_id
1 'polypeptide(L)'
;MKEQISQNFELIFVVIIIFVIMASYYYYLYREYTKKQEALTKSKIIPQCPDYWKSIGNNKCQNIKNIGRCNLGSINDMDFSDKLYAEDINKCKWSKFCEASWEGIDHLCV
;
A
#
# COMPACT_ATOMS: atom_id res chain seq x y z
N MET A 1 -39.16 24.03 -26.85
CA MET A 1 -38.27 22.94 -26.34
C MET A 1 -38.57 21.59 -27.00
N LYS A 2 -39.83 21.11 -26.98
CA LYS A 2 -40.21 19.83 -27.62
C LYS A 2 -39.98 19.79 -29.14
N GLU A 3 -40.21 20.90 -29.87
CA GLU A 3 -39.93 20.99 -31.32
C GLU A 3 -38.43 20.93 -31.67
N GLN A 4 -37.56 21.55 -30.87
CA GLN A 4 -36.11 21.51 -31.09
C GLN A 4 -35.49 20.14 -30.80
N ILE A 5 -36.09 19.36 -29.89
CA ILE A 5 -35.65 17.98 -29.60
C ILE A 5 -36.02 17.05 -30.76
N SER A 6 -37.18 17.26 -31.38
CA SER A 6 -37.64 16.48 -32.54
C SER A 6 -36.76 16.69 -33.79
N GLN A 7 -36.40 17.94 -34.11
CA GLN A 7 -35.58 18.23 -35.29
C GLN A 7 -34.11 17.78 -35.17
N ASN A 8 -33.61 17.60 -33.95
CA ASN A 8 -32.23 17.19 -33.68
C ASN A 8 -32.12 15.75 -33.14
N PHE A 9 -33.15 14.91 -33.34
CA PHE A 9 -33.19 13.54 -32.82
C PHE A 9 -31.98 12.70 -33.27
N GLU A 10 -31.60 12.79 -34.54
CA GLU A 10 -30.40 12.12 -35.09
C GLU A 10 -29.11 12.57 -34.38
N LEU A 11 -28.99 13.88 -34.12
CA LEU A 11 -27.81 14.45 -33.47
C LEU A 11 -27.75 14.04 -31.99
N ILE A 12 -28.89 14.02 -31.30
CA ILE A 12 -29.01 13.52 -29.92
C ILE A 12 -28.63 12.03 -29.85
N PHE A 13 -29.08 11.23 -30.81
CA PHE A 13 -28.76 9.80 -30.88
C PHE A 13 -27.26 9.53 -31.05
N VAL A 14 -26.60 10.26 -31.96
CA VAL A 14 -25.14 10.18 -32.16
C VAL A 14 -24.38 10.57 -30.89
N VAL A 15 -24.82 11.64 -30.20
CA VAL A 15 -24.20 12.08 -28.94
C VAL A 15 -24.32 11.00 -27.86
N ILE A 16 -25.49 10.37 -27.72
CA ILE A 16 -25.70 9.27 -26.76
C ILE A 16 -24.77 8.09 -27.09
N ILE A 17 -24.64 7.71 -28.36
CA ILE A 17 -23.72 6.64 -28.77
C ILE A 17 -22.27 6.96 -28.37
N ILE A 18 -21.81 8.18 -28.62
CA ILE A 18 -20.46 8.61 -28.25
C ILE A 18 -20.27 8.51 -26.72
N PHE A 19 -21.24 8.94 -25.93
CA PHE A 19 -21.19 8.81 -24.48
C PHE A 19 -21.14 7.35 -24.02
N VAL A 20 -21.92 6.46 -24.63
CA VAL A 20 -21.91 5.02 -24.31
C VAL A 20 -20.55 4.40 -24.64
N ILE A 21 -19.98 4.73 -25.81
CA ILE A 21 -18.65 4.26 -26.20
C ILE A 21 -17.59 4.76 -25.21
N MET A 22 -17.58 6.06 -24.89
CA MET A 22 -16.64 6.61 -23.92
C MET A 22 -16.80 5.98 -22.54
N ALA A 23 -18.03 5.83 -22.04
CA ALA A 23 -18.29 5.20 -20.74
C ALA A 23 -17.78 3.75 -20.70
N SER A 24 -18.02 2.98 -21.77
CA SER A 24 -17.52 1.60 -21.88
C SER A 24 -15.99 1.53 -21.91
N TYR A 25 -15.34 2.46 -22.61
CA TYR A 25 -13.88 2.57 -22.67
C TYR A 25 -13.28 2.92 -21.31
N TYR A 26 -13.83 3.93 -20.63
CA TYR A 26 -13.37 4.30 -19.29
C TYR A 26 -13.62 3.18 -18.27
N TYR A 27 -14.74 2.46 -18.37
CA TYR A 27 -15.01 1.32 -17.51
C TYR A 27 -13.99 0.18 -17.71
N TYR A 28 -13.63 -0.11 -18.97
CA TYR A 28 -12.59 -1.08 -19.28
C TYR A 28 -11.23 -0.67 -18.69
N LEU A 29 -10.82 0.59 -18.89
CA LEU A 29 -9.58 1.12 -18.32
C LEU A 29 -9.58 1.05 -16.79
N TYR A 30 -10.69 1.41 -16.15
CA TYR A 30 -10.83 1.34 -14.70
C TYR A 30 -10.62 -0.09 -14.19
N ARG A 31 -11.24 -1.08 -14.85
CA ARG A 31 -11.07 -2.50 -14.48
C ARG A 31 -9.64 -3.00 -14.63
N GLU A 32 -8.94 -2.61 -15.69
CA GLU A 32 -7.53 -2.99 -15.87
C GLU A 32 -6.63 -2.31 -14.83
N TYR A 33 -6.92 -1.05 -14.51
CA TYR A 33 -6.20 -0.32 -13.46
C TYR A 33 -6.38 -0.98 -12.09
N THR A 34 -7.61 -1.34 -11.69
CA THR A 34 -7.85 -1.97 -10.38
C THR A 34 -7.16 -3.32 -10.26
N LYS A 35 -7.19 -4.17 -11.30
CA LYS A 35 -6.46 -5.45 -11.32
C LYS A 35 -4.96 -5.26 -11.10
N LYS A 36 -4.36 -4.27 -11.77
CA LYS A 36 -2.93 -3.95 -11.61
C LYS A 36 -2.61 -3.49 -10.19
N GLN A 37 -3.47 -2.64 -9.60
CA GLN A 37 -3.29 -2.19 -8.22
C GLN A 37 -3.42 -3.33 -7.20
N GLU A 38 -4.40 -4.23 -7.38
CA GLU A 38 -4.53 -5.42 -6.54
C GLU A 38 -3.31 -6.34 -6.66
N ALA A 39 -2.78 -6.52 -7.87
CA ALA A 39 -1.57 -7.32 -8.10
C ALA A 39 -0.32 -6.70 -7.44
N LEU A 40 -0.17 -5.37 -7.53
CA LEU A 40 0.92 -4.64 -6.88
C LEU A 40 0.80 -4.72 -5.34
N THR A 41 -0.41 -4.56 -4.81
CA THR A 41 -0.69 -4.62 -3.37
C THR A 41 -0.40 -6.02 -2.81
N LYS A 42 -0.82 -7.07 -3.54
CA LYS A 42 -0.56 -8.47 -3.16
C LYS A 42 0.93 -8.82 -3.17
N SER A 43 1.71 -8.16 -4.02
CA SER A 43 3.16 -8.40 -4.14
C SER A 43 4.00 -7.62 -3.13
N LYS A 44 3.42 -6.79 -2.28
CA LYS A 44 4.19 -6.04 -1.27
C LYS A 44 4.63 -6.98 -0.16
N ILE A 45 5.83 -7.54 -0.31
CA ILE A 45 6.47 -8.38 0.71
C ILE A 45 6.91 -7.45 1.84
N ILE A 46 6.27 -7.58 3.00
CA ILE A 46 6.72 -6.87 4.20
C ILE A 46 7.98 -7.58 4.72
N PRO A 47 9.12 -6.89 4.83
CA PRO A 47 10.33 -7.50 5.34
C PRO A 47 10.15 -7.88 6.82
N GLN A 48 10.76 -9.00 7.21
CA GLN A 48 10.73 -9.52 8.57
C GLN A 48 11.39 -8.57 9.59
N CYS A 49 12.35 -7.77 9.12
CA CYS A 49 13.13 -6.85 9.93
C CYS A 49 12.96 -5.41 9.42
N PRO A 50 13.22 -4.40 10.27
CA PRO A 50 13.31 -3.01 9.85
C PRO A 50 14.38 -2.81 8.76
N ASP A 51 14.28 -1.71 8.02
CA ASP A 51 15.20 -1.42 6.93
C ASP A 51 16.61 -1.25 7.49
N TYR A 52 17.60 -1.80 6.78
CA TYR A 52 19.02 -1.79 7.18
C TYR A 52 19.37 -2.61 8.43
N TRP A 53 18.42 -3.37 8.99
CA TRP A 53 18.69 -4.37 10.02
C TRP A 53 18.97 -5.73 9.40
N LYS A 54 19.85 -6.51 10.03
CA LYS A 54 20.22 -7.86 9.56
C LYS A 54 19.30 -8.90 10.22
N SER A 55 18.62 -9.73 9.45
CA SER A 55 17.90 -10.88 10.01
C SER A 55 18.90 -11.94 10.50
N ILE A 56 18.78 -12.34 11.77
CA ILE A 56 19.54 -13.45 12.37
C ILE A 56 18.68 -14.75 12.40
N GLY A 57 17.45 -14.70 11.87
CA GLY A 57 16.50 -15.82 11.88
C GLY A 57 15.51 -15.76 13.07
N ASN A 58 14.44 -16.56 12.99
CA ASN A 58 13.38 -16.61 14.00
C ASN A 58 12.78 -15.24 14.39
N ASN A 59 12.56 -14.34 13.42
CA ASN A 59 12.10 -12.95 13.64
C ASN A 59 13.04 -12.11 14.52
N LYS A 60 14.31 -12.49 14.63
CA LYS A 60 15.34 -11.71 15.32
C LYS A 60 16.10 -10.87 14.32
N CYS A 61 16.28 -9.60 14.67
CA CYS A 61 16.87 -8.60 13.81
C CYS A 61 18.00 -7.89 14.55
N GLN A 62 19.13 -7.68 13.89
CA GLN A 62 20.29 -7.00 14.46
C GLN A 62 20.50 -5.65 13.81
N ASN A 63 20.60 -4.62 14.64
CA ASN A 63 20.93 -3.26 14.27
C ASN A 63 22.44 -3.11 14.04
N ILE A 64 22.92 -3.68 12.95
CA ILE A 64 24.34 -3.60 12.53
C ILE A 64 24.82 -2.16 12.25
N LYS A 65 23.89 -1.20 12.10
CA LYS A 65 24.17 0.20 11.75
C LYS A 65 23.86 1.19 12.87
N ASN A 66 23.42 0.75 14.05
CA ASN A 66 22.99 1.62 15.16
C ASN A 66 21.94 2.68 14.73
N ILE A 67 21.01 2.30 13.86
CA ILE A 67 19.96 3.18 13.35
C ILE A 67 18.85 3.36 14.38
N GLY A 68 18.43 4.61 14.55
CA GLY A 68 17.36 4.96 15.46
C GLY A 68 17.82 5.07 16.92
N ARG A 69 16.85 5.17 17.82
CA ARG A 69 17.09 5.38 19.26
C ARG A 69 17.00 4.10 20.09
N CYS A 70 16.46 3.01 19.54
CA CYS A 70 16.40 1.71 20.23
C CYS A 70 17.66 0.87 20.02
N ASN A 71 18.80 1.46 20.38
CA ASN A 71 20.10 0.79 20.36
C ASN A 71 20.25 0.10 21.73
N LEU A 72 19.78 -1.15 21.81
CA LEU A 72 19.76 -1.95 23.05
C LEU A 72 21.17 -2.44 23.44
N GLY A 73 22.09 -1.51 23.71
CA GLY A 73 23.39 -1.79 24.33
C GLY A 73 24.31 -2.72 23.50
N SER A 74 25.10 -3.55 24.19
CA SER A 74 26.19 -4.36 23.60
C SER A 74 25.72 -5.42 22.60
N ILE A 75 24.42 -5.72 22.58
CA ILE A 75 23.81 -6.68 21.67
C ILE A 75 22.63 -5.94 21.04
N ASN A 76 22.88 -5.32 19.89
CA ASN A 76 21.94 -4.56 19.09
C ASN A 76 20.82 -5.42 18.46
N ASP A 77 20.41 -6.49 19.13
CA ASP A 77 19.47 -7.47 18.63
C ASP A 77 18.08 -7.18 19.21
N MET A 78 17.07 -7.26 18.36
CA MET A 78 15.67 -7.13 18.70
C MET A 78 14.92 -8.40 18.28
N ASP A 79 14.11 -8.92 19.18
CA ASP A 79 13.31 -10.12 18.95
C ASP A 79 11.85 -9.74 18.66
N PHE A 80 11.43 -9.90 17.40
CA PHE A 80 10.06 -9.68 16.97
C PHE A 80 9.25 -11.00 16.91
N SER A 81 9.74 -12.09 17.52
CA SER A 81 8.98 -13.35 17.65
C SER A 81 8.00 -13.34 18.82
N ASP A 82 8.10 -12.37 19.73
CA ASP A 82 7.18 -12.23 20.85
C ASP A 82 5.74 -12.01 20.33
N LYS A 83 4.75 -12.55 21.07
CA LYS A 83 3.33 -12.33 20.82
C LYS A 83 2.97 -10.84 20.78
N LEU A 84 3.72 -10.00 21.48
CA LEU A 84 3.57 -8.54 21.40
C LEU A 84 3.71 -8.02 19.96
N TYR A 85 4.61 -8.60 19.16
CA TYR A 85 4.87 -8.21 17.77
C TYR A 85 4.18 -9.12 16.75
N ALA A 86 3.22 -9.95 17.18
CA ALA A 86 2.40 -10.73 16.25
C ALA A 86 1.55 -9.83 15.34
N GLU A 87 1.10 -8.69 15.87
CA GLU A 87 0.37 -7.67 15.11
C GLU A 87 1.32 -6.62 14.53
N ASP A 88 1.16 -6.34 13.23
CA ASP A 88 1.97 -5.35 12.52
C ASP A 88 1.82 -3.93 13.06
N ILE A 89 0.69 -3.62 13.72
CA ILE A 89 0.48 -2.34 14.43
C ILE A 89 1.50 -2.16 15.56
N ASN A 90 1.85 -3.22 16.29
CA ASN A 90 2.82 -3.13 17.38
C ASN A 90 4.25 -3.01 16.86
N LYS A 91 4.56 -3.65 15.73
CA LYS A 91 5.81 -3.40 14.98
C LYS A 91 5.90 -1.95 14.52
N CYS A 92 4.80 -1.37 14.06
CA CYS A 92 4.75 0.04 13.67
C CYS A 92 5.00 0.98 14.85
N LYS A 93 4.32 0.75 15.98
CA LYS A 93 4.54 1.54 17.21
C LYS A 93 5.99 1.46 17.66
N TRP A 94 6.59 0.28 17.60
CA TRP A 94 8.02 0.10 17.87
C TRP A 94 8.87 0.86 16.85
N SER A 95 8.62 0.74 15.55
CA SER A 95 9.37 1.44 14.48
C SER A 95 9.34 2.95 14.67
N LYS A 96 8.16 3.54 14.91
CA LYS A 96 8.00 4.98 15.23
C LYS A 96 8.69 5.35 16.52
N PHE A 97 8.51 4.55 17.56
CA PHE A 97 9.16 4.77 18.85
C PHE A 97 10.67 4.57 18.77
N CYS A 98 11.19 3.83 17.82
CA CYS A 98 12.61 3.57 17.71
C CYS A 98 13.29 4.41 16.64
N GLU A 99 12.53 5.22 15.89
CA GLU A 99 13.02 5.98 14.73
C GLU A 99 13.77 5.08 13.74
N ALA A 100 13.31 3.82 13.63
CA ALA A 100 13.84 2.83 12.70
C ALA A 100 12.83 2.67 11.57
N SER A 101 13.22 2.98 10.33
CA SER A 101 12.34 2.81 9.18
C SER A 101 12.04 1.33 8.97
N TRP A 102 10.79 1.02 8.62
CA TRP A 102 10.36 -0.33 8.35
C TRP A 102 9.38 -0.29 7.19
N GLU A 103 9.87 -0.58 5.99
CA GLU A 103 9.08 -0.53 4.78
C GLU A 103 7.84 -1.43 4.91
N GLY A 104 6.66 -0.84 4.71
CA GLY A 104 5.40 -1.58 4.79
C GLY A 104 4.79 -1.70 6.18
N ILE A 105 5.49 -1.26 7.24
CA ILE A 105 5.00 -1.29 8.63
C ILE A 105 4.79 0.12 9.20
N ASP A 106 5.72 1.03 8.94
CA ASP A 106 5.82 2.39 9.48
C ASP A 106 4.60 3.32 9.28
N HIS A 107 3.69 3.00 8.37
CA HIS A 107 2.50 3.78 8.05
C HIS A 107 1.20 3.17 8.61
N LEU A 108 1.28 2.02 9.28
CA LEU A 108 0.12 1.32 9.83
C LEU A 108 -0.41 1.93 11.14
N CYS A 109 0.37 2.82 11.76
CA CYS A 109 0.06 3.47 13.03
C CYS A 109 0.28 4.98 12.92
N VAL A 110 -0.53 5.73 13.68
CA VAL A 110 -0.50 7.19 13.78
C VAL A 110 0.24 7.59 15.05
#